data_AF-A0A1A0V4H6-F1
#
_entry.id   AF-A0A1A0V4H6-F1
#
_cell.length_a   1.000
_cell.length_b   1.000
_cell.length_c   1.000
_cell.angle_alpha   90.00
_cell.angle_beta   90.00
_cell.angle_gamma   90.00
#
_symmetry.space_group_name_H-M   'P 1'
#
loop_
_entity.id
_entity.type
_entity.pdbx_description
1 polymer ?
#
loop_
_entity_poly.entity_id
_entity_poly.type
_entity_poly.pdbx_seq_one_letter_code
_entity_poly.pdbx_strand_id
1 'polypeptide(L)'
;MKRFLAIGAAVATLGGASCLGVGIAVADEPPPRPGPSGDGAPPLGTPGRAYAMGGAHVLGIPYDEYIMRTGADWFPGLDRQIVDYPAGQVQGHTLERLFPGIGALGDRYVPGLGLDGPSVGESVDVGAPNLIDAIKAGGRGTAIGLSEGAMVLNDVQARLAYDPAAPPPNELSFAMYGDPVARHAFGESFLTQMFPVGSVVPSLDYRIPPPVESQYDTYQFISAYDSIADWPDRPDNWISVANAIVGLATGHTAVAFTDPSMVPPQNIRTTVNSRGAKTTTFMIPEEHLPLVLPFKYLGVDQETLIKLDAVLKPYVDAGYSRHDNPLTAPITVDPVNGYDPAEVTAPATQAAFGGGADPVSQLLAGMQYVLNNPPQG
;
A
#
# COMPACT_ATOMS: atom_id res chain seq x y z
N MET A 1 -25.79 2.30 -13.90
CA MET A 1 -25.39 1.40 -12.80
C MET A 1 -23.87 1.36 -12.61
N LYS A 2 -23.05 0.99 -13.61
CA LYS A 2 -21.57 0.94 -13.48
C LYS A 2 -20.90 2.22 -12.91
N ARG A 3 -21.32 3.41 -13.34
CA ARG A 3 -20.79 4.69 -12.82
C ARG A 3 -21.19 5.01 -11.37
N PHE A 4 -22.35 4.54 -10.91
CA PHE A 4 -22.80 4.80 -9.53
C PHE A 4 -22.15 3.84 -8.52
N LEU A 5 -21.94 2.57 -8.90
CA LEU A 5 -21.12 1.63 -8.14
C LEU A 5 -19.67 2.10 -8.03
N ALA A 6 -19.12 2.69 -9.10
CA ALA A 6 -17.77 3.26 -9.09
C ALA A 6 -17.61 4.43 -8.09
N ILE A 7 -18.59 5.33 -8.05
CA ILE A 7 -18.58 6.48 -7.13
C ILE A 7 -18.76 6.02 -5.67
N GLY A 8 -19.69 5.09 -5.41
CA GLY A 8 -19.90 4.55 -4.07
C GLY A 8 -18.69 3.78 -3.51
N ALA A 9 -18.05 2.96 -4.35
CA ALA A 9 -16.82 2.25 -3.99
C ALA A 9 -15.64 3.21 -3.78
N ALA A 10 -15.49 4.23 -4.64
CA ALA A 10 -14.44 5.25 -4.47
C ALA A 10 -14.57 6.01 -3.15
N VAL A 11 -15.79 6.35 -2.72
CA VAL A 11 -16.03 7.03 -1.44
C VAL A 11 -15.72 6.13 -0.24
N ALA A 12 -16.06 4.84 -0.31
CA ALA A 12 -15.76 3.89 0.78
C ALA A 12 -14.26 3.56 0.89
N THR A 13 -13.59 3.33 -0.23
CA THR A 13 -12.16 2.99 -0.28
C THR A 13 -11.26 4.19 0.03
N LEU A 14 -11.62 5.40 -0.44
CA LEU A 14 -10.79 6.60 -0.22
C LEU A 14 -11.17 7.37 1.06
N GLY A 15 -12.36 7.14 1.63
CA GLY A 15 -12.82 7.79 2.86
C GLY A 15 -12.34 7.14 4.17
N GLY A 16 -11.84 5.89 4.11
CA GLY A 16 -11.38 5.15 5.31
C GLY A 16 -9.98 5.53 5.83
N ALA A 17 -9.20 6.30 5.06
CA ALA A 17 -7.79 6.56 5.37
C ALA A 17 -7.54 7.62 6.46
N SER A 18 -8.56 8.34 6.94
CA SER A 18 -8.38 9.60 7.69
C SER A 18 -8.70 9.57 9.19
N CYS A 19 -9.14 8.46 9.79
CA CYS A 19 -9.73 8.52 11.13
C CYS A 19 -9.26 7.46 12.14
N LEU A 20 -7.97 7.40 12.53
CA LEU A 20 -7.55 6.55 13.67
C LEU A 20 -6.45 7.10 14.59
N GLY A 21 -6.79 7.29 15.88
CA GLY A 21 -5.81 7.36 16.98
C GLY A 21 -6.36 7.95 18.30
N VAL A 22 -6.27 7.22 19.43
CA VAL A 22 -6.38 7.78 20.80
C VAL A 22 -5.50 7.03 21.84
N GLY A 23 -4.58 7.77 22.48
CA GLY A 23 -4.12 7.81 23.90
C GLY A 23 -3.83 6.59 24.81
N ILE A 24 -2.53 6.29 24.98
CA ILE A 24 -1.64 5.82 26.11
C ILE A 24 -2.15 5.20 27.45
N ALA A 25 -1.53 4.06 27.83
CA ALA A 25 -1.00 3.72 29.18
C ALA A 25 0.08 2.60 29.11
N VAL A 26 1.02 2.57 30.09
CA VAL A 26 2.36 1.91 30.05
C VAL A 26 2.38 0.45 30.55
N ALA A 27 3.18 -0.43 29.92
CA ALA A 27 3.74 -1.66 30.54
C ALA A 27 5.06 -2.12 29.85
N ASP A 28 5.92 -2.81 30.62
CA ASP A 28 7.34 -3.14 30.32
C ASP A 28 7.61 -4.15 29.17
N GLU A 29 8.78 -3.99 28.53
CA GLU A 29 9.28 -4.70 27.33
C GLU A 29 9.78 -6.15 27.57
N PRO A 30 9.55 -7.10 26.63
CA PRO A 30 10.33 -8.32 26.47
C PRO A 30 11.51 -8.15 25.48
N PRO A 31 12.57 -8.99 25.60
CA PRO A 31 13.83 -8.80 24.87
C PRO A 31 13.75 -9.11 23.37
N PRO A 32 14.65 -8.52 22.54
CA PRO A 32 14.57 -8.59 21.08
C PRO A 32 14.95 -9.98 20.54
N ARG A 33 14.23 -10.40 19.49
CA ARG A 33 14.51 -11.65 18.77
C ARG A 33 15.70 -11.48 17.80
N PRO A 34 16.53 -12.53 17.58
CA PRO A 34 17.69 -12.44 16.70
C PRO A 34 17.28 -12.40 15.22
N GLY A 35 17.95 -11.56 14.42
CA GLY A 35 17.72 -11.44 12.98
C GLY A 35 18.21 -12.66 12.16
N PRO A 36 17.78 -12.81 10.89
CA PRO A 36 18.06 -13.99 10.09
C PRO A 36 19.55 -14.11 9.74
N SER A 37 20.08 -15.33 9.85
CA SER A 37 21.42 -15.72 9.45
C SER A 37 21.59 -15.71 7.92
N GLY A 38 22.60 -14.99 7.44
CA GLY A 38 22.81 -14.67 6.03
C GLY A 38 23.43 -15.77 5.16
N ASP A 39 22.60 -16.68 4.66
CA ASP A 39 22.88 -17.51 3.48
C ASP A 39 21.74 -17.34 2.46
N GLY A 40 21.58 -16.13 1.91
CA GLY A 40 20.42 -15.71 1.10
C GLY A 40 20.73 -15.45 -0.38
N ALA A 41 19.69 -15.51 -1.21
CA ALA A 41 19.68 -15.03 -2.60
C ALA A 41 20.30 -13.62 -2.70
N PRO A 42 20.88 -13.22 -3.86
CA PRO A 42 21.46 -11.88 -4.02
C PRO A 42 20.44 -10.80 -3.61
N PRO A 43 20.89 -9.75 -2.88
CA PRO A 43 20.00 -8.70 -2.40
C PRO A 43 19.21 -8.10 -3.56
N LEU A 44 17.91 -7.88 -3.34
CA LEU A 44 17.04 -7.25 -4.33
C LEU A 44 17.47 -5.78 -4.55
N GLY A 45 17.15 -5.27 -5.73
CA GLY A 45 17.37 -3.85 -6.06
C GLY A 45 18.82 -3.48 -6.37
N THR A 46 18.98 -2.25 -6.83
CA THR A 46 20.28 -1.65 -7.05
C THR A 46 20.88 -1.23 -5.70
N PRO A 47 22.11 -1.67 -5.38
CA PRO A 47 22.77 -1.31 -4.12
C PRO A 47 23.14 0.18 -4.11
N GLY A 48 23.31 0.73 -2.91
CA GLY A 48 23.61 2.14 -2.71
C GLY A 48 22.53 2.79 -1.88
N ARG A 49 21.92 3.86 -2.39
CA ARG A 49 20.90 4.61 -1.66
C ARG A 49 19.53 3.92 -1.73
N ALA A 50 18.73 4.11 -0.70
CA ALA A 50 17.29 3.89 -0.73
C ALA A 50 16.61 5.26 -0.73
N TYR A 51 16.11 5.71 -1.88
CA TYR A 51 15.35 6.95 -2.01
C TYR A 51 13.90 6.67 -1.62
N ALA A 52 13.57 6.90 -0.36
CA ALA A 52 12.30 6.50 0.23
C ALA A 52 11.28 7.64 0.19
N MET A 53 10.13 7.37 -0.43
CA MET A 53 8.96 8.23 -0.49
C MET A 53 7.86 7.60 0.39
N GLY A 54 7.30 8.37 1.32
CA GLY A 54 6.17 7.91 2.12
C GLY A 54 4.88 7.79 1.33
N GLY A 55 3.86 7.19 1.96
CA GLY A 55 2.47 7.26 1.49
C GLY A 55 1.72 8.43 2.14
N ALA A 56 0.39 8.41 2.11
CA ALA A 56 -0.39 9.37 2.87
C ALA A 56 -0.07 9.32 4.37
N HIS A 57 -0.14 10.46 5.06
CA HIS A 57 0.13 10.54 6.50
C HIS A 57 -0.84 9.65 7.29
N VAL A 58 -0.28 8.71 8.06
CA VAL A 58 -1.04 7.88 9.00
C VAL A 58 -1.00 8.55 10.37
N LEU A 59 -2.17 8.91 10.92
CA LEU A 59 -2.27 9.58 12.21
C LEU A 59 -1.61 8.73 13.32
N GLY A 60 -0.73 9.38 14.08
CA GLY A 60 -0.04 8.79 15.22
C GLY A 60 1.37 8.27 14.92
N ILE A 61 1.68 7.77 13.73
CA ILE A 61 3.03 7.26 13.44
C ILE A 61 3.95 8.43 13.02
N PRO A 62 5.15 8.61 13.61
CA PRO A 62 6.16 9.52 13.08
C PRO A 62 6.46 9.17 11.62
N TYR A 63 6.08 10.07 10.73
CA TYR A 63 6.08 9.86 9.29
C TYR A 63 7.47 9.47 8.76
N ASP A 64 8.52 10.07 9.33
CA ASP A 64 9.91 9.77 8.95
C ASP A 64 10.32 8.33 9.29
N GLU A 65 9.99 7.84 10.50
CA GLU A 65 10.33 6.47 10.92
C GLU A 65 9.61 5.43 10.05
N TYR A 66 8.36 5.73 9.69
CA TYR A 66 7.55 4.93 8.78
C TYR A 66 8.19 4.81 7.39
N ILE A 67 8.64 5.93 6.83
CA ILE A 67 9.34 5.96 5.54
C ILE A 67 10.64 5.17 5.63
N MET A 68 11.42 5.40 6.68
CA MET A 68 12.70 4.74 6.89
C MET A 68 12.56 3.23 7.08
N ARG A 69 11.43 2.73 7.58
CA ARG A 69 11.19 1.28 7.71
C ARG A 69 10.59 0.62 6.48
N THR A 70 10.01 1.38 5.55
CA THR A 70 9.38 0.84 4.34
C THR A 70 10.37 -0.01 3.55
N GLY A 71 10.08 -1.30 3.41
CA GLY A 71 10.91 -2.28 2.70
C GLY A 71 12.26 -2.59 3.36
N ALA A 72 12.45 -2.33 4.66
CA ALA A 72 13.73 -2.57 5.35
C ALA A 72 14.21 -4.01 5.25
N ASP A 73 13.29 -4.97 5.44
CA ASP A 73 13.61 -6.40 5.39
C ASP A 73 13.72 -6.94 3.95
N TRP A 74 13.12 -6.25 2.98
CA TRP A 74 13.24 -6.56 1.56
C TRP A 74 14.56 -6.10 0.95
N PHE A 75 15.07 -4.96 1.42
CA PHE A 75 16.26 -4.30 0.90
C PHE A 75 17.28 -4.02 2.01
N PRO A 76 17.84 -5.07 2.65
CA PRO A 76 18.80 -4.89 3.74
C PRO A 76 20.09 -4.25 3.22
N GLY A 77 20.63 -3.30 3.98
CA GLY A 77 21.94 -2.68 3.70
C GLY A 77 21.93 -1.49 2.73
N LEU A 78 20.76 -1.00 2.30
CA LEU A 78 20.67 0.28 1.58
C LEU A 78 20.85 1.47 2.53
N ASP A 79 21.51 2.53 2.04
CA ASP A 79 21.64 3.81 2.74
C ASP A 79 20.37 4.65 2.54
N ARG A 80 19.51 4.66 3.58
CA ARG A 80 18.15 5.19 3.49
C ARG A 80 18.13 6.71 3.60
N GLN A 81 17.45 7.33 2.64
CA GLN A 81 17.20 8.75 2.56
C GLN A 81 15.71 8.99 2.37
N ILE A 82 15.12 9.81 3.24
CA ILE A 82 13.78 10.37 3.00
C ILE A 82 13.90 11.42 1.90
N VAL A 83 13.04 11.32 0.89
CA VAL A 83 12.87 12.34 -0.13
C VAL A 83 11.53 13.04 0.13
N ASP A 84 11.62 14.27 0.61
CA ASP A 84 10.44 15.03 1.02
C ASP A 84 9.59 15.46 -0.18
N TYR A 85 8.28 15.36 0.00
CA TYR A 85 7.27 15.90 -0.88
C TYR A 85 5.99 16.12 -0.05
N PRO A 86 5.03 16.93 -0.52
CA PRO A 86 3.86 17.27 0.30
C PRO A 86 2.82 16.15 0.25
N ALA A 87 3.16 15.02 0.85
CA ALA A 87 2.30 13.84 0.90
C ALA A 87 1.05 14.06 1.75
N GLY A 88 -0.04 13.37 1.43
CA GLY A 88 -0.99 12.98 2.47
C GLY A 88 -2.06 13.99 2.87
N GLN A 89 -2.79 14.53 1.89
CA GLN A 89 -4.20 14.85 2.11
C GLN A 89 -4.99 14.32 0.92
N VAL A 90 -5.39 13.05 1.00
CA VAL A 90 -6.04 12.26 -0.09
C VAL A 90 -7.18 13.03 -0.78
N GLN A 91 -7.71 14.08 -0.14
CA GLN A 91 -8.88 14.81 -0.59
C GLN A 91 -8.76 16.35 -0.48
N GLY A 92 -7.63 16.89 0.03
CA GLY A 92 -7.47 18.25 0.57
C GLY A 92 -8.17 19.37 -0.22
N HIS A 93 -7.54 19.96 -1.23
CA HIS A 93 -8.16 21.04 -2.01
C HIS A 93 -9.35 20.60 -2.87
N THR A 94 -9.47 19.32 -3.22
CA THR A 94 -10.56 18.87 -4.07
C THR A 94 -11.90 18.84 -3.33
N LEU A 95 -11.91 18.46 -2.06
CA LEU A 95 -13.12 18.54 -1.25
C LEU A 95 -13.55 19.98 -1.01
N GLU A 96 -12.61 20.90 -0.79
CA GLU A 96 -12.92 22.33 -0.72
C GLU A 96 -13.46 22.87 -2.07
N ARG A 97 -12.93 22.42 -3.21
CA ARG A 97 -13.42 22.78 -4.55
C ARG A 97 -14.81 22.18 -4.85
N LEU A 98 -15.12 20.98 -4.36
CA LEU A 98 -16.42 20.31 -4.55
C LEU A 98 -17.46 20.75 -3.51
N PHE A 99 -17.02 21.11 -2.30
CA PHE A 99 -17.83 21.50 -1.15
C PHE A 99 -17.17 22.69 -0.41
N PRO A 100 -17.33 23.93 -0.92
CA PRO A 100 -16.70 25.12 -0.33
C PRO A 100 -17.03 25.29 1.17
N GLY A 101 -15.99 25.48 1.99
CA GLY A 101 -16.05 25.66 3.44
C GLY A 101 -15.80 24.41 4.27
N ILE A 102 -15.59 23.24 3.65
CA ILE A 102 -15.36 21.98 4.36
C ILE A 102 -13.96 21.92 5.00
N GLY A 103 -12.97 22.59 4.41
CA GLY A 103 -11.63 22.79 4.98
C GLY A 103 -11.69 23.51 6.33
N ALA A 104 -12.31 24.69 6.32
CA ALA A 104 -12.51 25.51 7.51
C ALA A 104 -13.40 24.83 8.58
N LEU A 105 -14.34 23.98 8.15
CA LEU A 105 -15.19 23.18 9.04
C LEU A 105 -14.38 22.05 9.68
N GLY A 106 -13.57 21.34 8.89
CA GLY A 106 -12.68 20.26 9.34
C GLY A 106 -11.67 20.76 10.36
N ASP A 107 -10.94 21.83 10.04
CA ASP A 107 -9.95 22.41 10.94
C ASP A 107 -10.54 22.94 12.25
N ARG A 108 -11.84 23.28 12.26
CA ARG A 108 -12.56 23.71 13.46
C ARG A 108 -12.89 22.56 14.41
N TYR A 109 -13.11 21.35 13.89
CA TYR A 109 -13.51 20.18 14.69
C TYR A 109 -12.37 19.19 14.92
N VAL A 110 -11.46 19.05 13.95
CA VAL A 110 -10.26 18.21 14.00
C VAL A 110 -9.11 18.99 13.33
N PRO A 111 -8.43 19.89 14.06
CA PRO A 111 -7.30 20.65 13.52
C PRO A 111 -6.22 19.73 12.94
N GLY A 112 -5.82 19.95 11.69
CA GLY A 112 -4.80 19.13 11.01
C GLY A 112 -5.36 17.89 10.28
N LEU A 113 -6.69 17.73 10.20
CA LEU A 113 -7.35 16.70 9.38
C LEU A 113 -6.98 16.80 7.91
N GLY A 114 -6.64 18.01 7.46
CA GLY A 114 -6.12 18.17 6.14
C GLY A 114 -7.18 18.11 5.04
N LEU A 115 -8.18 18.97 5.18
CA LEU A 115 -9.21 19.17 4.16
C LEU A 115 -8.94 20.38 3.26
N ASP A 116 -7.73 20.96 3.30
CA ASP A 116 -7.28 22.10 2.48
C ASP A 116 -5.76 22.07 2.17
N GLY A 117 -5.21 20.88 1.97
CA GLY A 117 -3.83 20.66 1.55
C GLY A 117 -3.75 20.10 0.14
N PRO A 118 -2.53 19.88 -0.37
CA PRO A 118 -2.33 19.47 -1.75
C PRO A 118 -3.07 18.17 -2.04
N SER A 119 -3.73 18.16 -3.20
CA SER A 119 -4.30 16.96 -3.79
C SER A 119 -3.19 15.96 -4.14
N VAL A 120 -3.54 14.68 -4.29
CA VAL A 120 -2.58 13.65 -4.75
C VAL A 120 -1.92 14.03 -6.07
N GLY A 121 -2.67 14.65 -7.00
CA GLY A 121 -2.10 15.18 -8.24
C GLY A 121 -0.99 16.21 -7.99
N GLU A 122 -1.26 17.21 -7.15
CA GLU A 122 -0.28 18.25 -6.79
C GLU A 122 0.93 17.66 -6.05
N SER A 123 0.71 16.70 -5.16
CA SER A 123 1.77 16.01 -4.43
C SER A 123 2.68 15.21 -5.36
N VAL A 124 2.12 14.48 -6.34
CA VAL A 124 2.91 13.77 -7.35
C VAL A 124 3.72 14.72 -8.23
N ASP A 125 3.12 15.84 -8.65
CA ASP A 125 3.79 16.86 -9.47
C ASP A 125 5.01 17.50 -8.78
N VAL A 126 4.99 17.58 -7.44
CA VAL A 126 6.12 18.05 -6.62
C VAL A 126 7.10 16.92 -6.29
N GLY A 127 6.60 15.73 -5.95
CA GLY A 127 7.43 14.61 -5.53
C GLY A 127 8.35 14.08 -6.64
N ALA A 128 7.86 14.04 -7.88
CA ALA A 128 8.63 13.50 -9.00
C ALA A 128 9.93 14.28 -9.29
N PRO A 129 9.93 15.62 -9.44
CA PRO A 129 11.18 16.37 -9.60
C PRO A 129 12.09 16.27 -8.37
N ASN A 130 11.55 16.28 -7.15
CA ASN A 130 12.36 16.12 -5.93
C ASN A 130 13.10 14.77 -5.90
N LEU A 131 12.42 13.68 -6.29
CA LEU A 131 13.04 12.36 -6.37
C LEU A 131 14.09 12.28 -7.49
N ILE A 132 13.83 12.87 -8.65
CA ILE A 132 14.83 12.93 -9.74
C ILE A 132 16.09 13.69 -9.28
N ASP A 133 15.93 14.81 -8.58
CA ASP A 133 17.04 15.61 -8.07
C ASP A 133 17.83 14.86 -6.99
N ALA A 134 17.14 14.14 -6.10
CA ALA A 134 17.76 13.27 -5.11
C ALA A 134 18.58 12.15 -5.77
N ILE A 135 18.04 11.49 -6.81
CA ILE A 135 18.74 10.45 -7.59
C ILE A 135 19.99 11.04 -8.27
N LYS A 136 19.88 12.21 -8.89
CA LYS A 136 21.02 12.89 -9.53
C LYS A 136 22.13 13.25 -8.54
N ALA A 137 21.75 13.69 -7.33
CA ALA A 137 22.70 14.08 -6.29
C ALA A 137 23.32 12.86 -5.57
N GLY A 138 22.53 11.81 -5.34
CA GLY A 138 22.92 10.65 -4.54
C GLY A 138 23.54 9.49 -5.34
N GLY A 139 23.31 9.44 -6.65
CA GLY A 139 23.82 8.39 -7.52
C GLY A 139 22.99 7.09 -7.45
N ARG A 140 23.65 5.95 -7.63
CA ARG A 140 22.97 4.66 -7.76
C ARG A 140 22.14 4.26 -6.53
N GLY A 141 21.03 3.58 -6.74
CA GLY A 141 20.21 3.09 -5.64
C GLY A 141 18.84 2.56 -6.05
N THR A 142 18.02 2.27 -5.06
CA THR A 142 16.63 1.83 -5.23
C THR A 142 15.68 2.95 -4.80
N ALA A 143 14.78 3.38 -5.66
CA ALA A 143 13.66 4.24 -5.28
C ALA A 143 12.57 3.37 -4.64
N ILE A 144 12.11 3.74 -3.45
CA ILE A 144 11.14 2.98 -2.65
C ILE A 144 9.93 3.87 -2.42
N GLY A 145 8.74 3.43 -2.80
CA GLY A 145 7.51 4.19 -2.65
C GLY A 145 6.34 3.32 -2.18
N LEU A 146 5.54 3.88 -1.27
CA LEU A 146 4.36 3.25 -0.71
C LEU A 146 3.11 4.06 -1.04
N SER A 147 2.08 3.42 -1.58
CA SER A 147 0.79 4.06 -1.90
C SER A 147 0.98 5.29 -2.79
N GLU A 148 0.69 6.49 -2.31
CA GLU A 148 0.96 7.77 -3.01
C GLU A 148 2.44 7.90 -3.46
N GLY A 149 3.41 7.46 -2.65
CA GLY A 149 4.82 7.44 -3.04
C GLY A 149 5.09 6.54 -4.24
N ALA A 150 4.35 5.44 -4.41
CA ALA A 150 4.44 4.62 -5.62
C ALA A 150 3.93 5.35 -6.87
N MET A 151 2.96 6.25 -6.72
CA MET A 151 2.49 7.13 -7.81
C MET A 151 3.57 8.14 -8.22
N VAL A 152 4.33 8.67 -7.26
CA VAL A 152 5.53 9.48 -7.54
C VAL A 152 6.54 8.67 -8.36
N LEU A 153 6.81 7.43 -7.93
CA LEU A 153 7.73 6.53 -8.64
C LEU A 153 7.27 6.23 -10.08
N ASN A 154 5.96 6.06 -10.31
CA ASN A 154 5.41 5.90 -11.65
C ASN A 154 5.69 7.13 -12.54
N ASP A 155 5.51 8.34 -12.02
CA ASP A 155 5.80 9.57 -12.77
C ASP A 155 7.30 9.75 -13.04
N VAL A 156 8.16 9.41 -12.07
CA VAL A 156 9.62 9.40 -12.27
C VAL A 156 10.04 8.40 -13.34
N GLN A 157 9.51 7.18 -13.31
CA GLN A 157 9.78 6.20 -14.38
C GLN A 157 9.34 6.71 -15.75
N ALA A 158 8.17 7.36 -15.83
CA ALA A 158 7.67 7.94 -17.08
C ALA A 158 8.58 9.05 -17.61
N ARG A 159 9.06 9.95 -16.73
CA ARG A 159 10.00 11.03 -17.09
C ARG A 159 11.36 10.49 -17.53
N LEU A 160 11.93 9.56 -16.76
CA LEU A 160 13.25 8.99 -17.05
C LEU A 160 13.25 8.05 -18.26
N ALA A 161 12.12 7.43 -18.60
CA ALA A 161 12.02 6.53 -19.76
C ALA A 161 12.46 7.19 -21.07
N TYR A 162 12.33 8.52 -21.21
CA TYR A 162 12.67 9.24 -22.43
C TYR A 162 13.73 10.33 -22.23
N ASP A 163 14.31 10.42 -21.03
CA ASP A 163 15.35 11.40 -20.72
C ASP A 163 16.74 10.89 -21.17
N PRO A 164 17.43 11.57 -22.10
CA PRO A 164 18.79 11.19 -22.51
C PRO A 164 19.83 11.31 -21.37
N ALA A 165 19.52 12.04 -20.30
CA ALA A 165 20.33 12.16 -19.10
C ALA A 165 19.89 11.19 -17.98
N ALA A 166 18.97 10.28 -18.26
CA ALA A 166 18.53 9.27 -17.30
C ALA A 166 19.70 8.37 -16.85
N PRO A 167 19.73 7.95 -15.57
CA PRO A 167 20.68 6.95 -15.11
C PRO A 167 20.71 5.68 -16.01
N PRO A 168 21.87 5.04 -16.16
CA PRO A 168 21.95 3.73 -16.81
C PRO A 168 21.00 2.71 -16.15
N PRO A 169 20.45 1.74 -16.91
CA PRO A 169 19.53 0.71 -16.40
C PRO A 169 20.01 -0.04 -15.14
N ASN A 170 21.32 -0.18 -14.95
CA ASN A 170 21.93 -0.90 -13.83
C ASN A 170 22.26 0.01 -12.61
N GLU A 171 21.94 1.30 -12.68
CA GLU A 171 22.19 2.26 -11.59
C GLU A 171 20.93 2.65 -10.81
N LEU A 172 19.74 2.23 -11.26
CA LEU A 172 18.49 2.55 -10.57
C LEU A 172 17.50 1.38 -10.68
N SER A 173 16.80 1.09 -9.59
CA SER A 173 15.64 0.20 -9.57
C SER A 173 14.50 0.79 -8.74
N PHE A 174 13.30 0.25 -8.89
CA PHE A 174 12.09 0.76 -8.23
C PHE A 174 11.44 -0.32 -7.37
N ALA A 175 11.01 0.02 -6.16
CA ALA A 175 10.26 -0.83 -5.25
C ALA A 175 8.94 -0.14 -4.90
N MET A 176 7.83 -0.75 -5.30
CA MET A 176 6.49 -0.17 -5.22
C MET A 176 5.62 -1.03 -4.31
N TYR A 177 5.16 -0.45 -3.21
CA TYR A 177 4.27 -1.09 -2.24
C TYR A 177 2.89 -0.48 -2.37
N GLY A 178 1.85 -1.31 -2.55
CA GLY A 178 0.48 -0.82 -2.57
C GLY A 178 0.20 0.20 -3.68
N ASP A 179 0.81 0.06 -4.87
CA ASP A 179 0.66 1.04 -5.95
C ASP A 179 -0.82 1.21 -6.39
N PRO A 180 -1.42 2.41 -6.28
CA PRO A 180 -2.83 2.65 -6.64
C PRO A 180 -3.14 2.53 -8.13
N VAL A 181 -2.12 2.54 -9.01
CA VAL A 181 -2.29 2.53 -10.47
C VAL A 181 -1.61 1.36 -11.16
N ALA A 182 -1.13 0.34 -10.43
CA ALA A 182 -0.43 -0.78 -11.04
C ALA A 182 -1.31 -1.65 -11.95
N ARG A 183 -0.65 -2.21 -12.97
CA ARG A 183 -1.05 -3.44 -13.67
C ARG A 183 0.02 -4.47 -13.36
N HIS A 184 -0.36 -5.52 -12.65
CA HIS A 184 0.60 -6.48 -12.12
C HIS A 184 0.24 -7.89 -12.54
N ALA A 185 1.13 -8.85 -12.27
CA ALA A 185 0.99 -10.19 -12.80
C ALA A 185 -0.23 -10.98 -12.28
N PHE A 186 -0.96 -10.46 -11.29
CA PHE A 186 -2.08 -11.12 -10.62
C PHE A 186 -3.41 -10.35 -10.71
N GLY A 187 -3.42 -9.15 -11.28
CA GLY A 187 -4.56 -8.26 -11.24
C GLY A 187 -4.21 -6.81 -11.57
N GLU A 188 -5.09 -5.92 -11.15
CA GLU A 188 -4.99 -4.50 -11.40
C GLU A 188 -5.43 -3.70 -10.16
N SER A 189 -4.81 -2.55 -9.95
CA SER A 189 -5.14 -1.64 -8.85
C SER A 189 -6.45 -0.88 -9.10
N PHE A 190 -7.08 -0.42 -8.03
CA PHE A 190 -8.40 0.21 -8.05
C PHE A 190 -8.49 1.38 -9.04
N LEU A 191 -7.55 2.34 -9.00
CA LEU A 191 -7.65 3.51 -9.90
C LEU A 191 -7.51 3.09 -11.36
N THR A 192 -6.65 2.11 -11.63
CA THR A 192 -6.44 1.56 -12.97
C THR A 192 -7.69 0.87 -13.52
N GLN A 193 -8.43 0.11 -12.70
CA GLN A 193 -9.65 -0.57 -13.13
C GLN A 193 -10.83 0.40 -13.31
N MET A 194 -10.89 1.44 -12.48
CA MET A 194 -12.08 2.29 -12.38
C MET A 194 -12.03 3.51 -13.30
N PHE A 195 -10.83 3.98 -13.66
CA PHE A 195 -10.63 5.21 -14.42
C PHE A 195 -9.83 4.95 -15.70
N PRO A 196 -10.35 5.34 -16.87
CA PRO A 196 -9.59 5.26 -18.12
C PRO A 196 -8.33 6.12 -18.08
N VAL A 197 -7.31 5.69 -18.81
CA VAL A 197 -6.11 6.49 -19.09
C VAL A 197 -6.50 7.90 -19.57
N GLY A 198 -5.84 8.91 -19.00
CA GLY A 198 -6.05 10.32 -19.31
C GLY A 198 -7.23 10.98 -18.58
N SER A 199 -8.11 10.21 -17.94
CA SER A 199 -9.14 10.79 -17.07
C SER A 199 -8.54 11.30 -15.76
N VAL A 200 -9.14 12.35 -15.21
CA VAL A 200 -8.79 12.87 -13.89
C VAL A 200 -9.71 12.25 -12.87
N VAL A 201 -9.15 11.64 -11.83
CA VAL A 201 -9.86 11.13 -10.66
C VAL A 201 -10.32 12.35 -9.87
N PRO A 202 -11.64 12.67 -9.82
CA PRO A 202 -12.09 13.95 -9.32
C PRO A 202 -11.59 14.25 -7.91
N SER A 203 -11.78 13.33 -6.95
CA SER A 203 -11.38 13.51 -5.54
C SER A 203 -9.87 13.68 -5.33
N LEU A 204 -9.04 13.19 -6.24
CA LEU A 204 -7.58 13.15 -6.09
C LEU A 204 -6.85 14.22 -6.90
N ASP A 205 -7.56 14.91 -7.81
CA ASP A 205 -6.95 15.74 -8.88
C ASP A 205 -5.84 15.01 -9.67
N TYR A 206 -5.92 13.68 -9.70
CA TYR A 206 -4.88 12.84 -10.26
C TYR A 206 -5.27 12.34 -11.64
N ARG A 207 -4.42 12.58 -12.65
CA ARG A 207 -4.63 12.08 -14.01
C ARG A 207 -4.09 10.67 -14.14
N ILE A 208 -4.92 9.72 -14.57
CA ILE A 208 -4.47 8.34 -14.81
C ILE A 208 -3.43 8.31 -15.93
N PRO A 209 -2.19 7.89 -15.66
CA PRO A 209 -1.13 7.88 -16.67
C PRO A 209 -1.35 6.73 -17.67
N PRO A 210 -0.89 6.87 -18.93
CA PRO A 210 -0.75 5.73 -19.81
C PRO A 210 0.34 4.77 -19.27
N PRO A 211 0.28 3.47 -19.59
CA PRO A 211 1.39 2.56 -19.31
C PRO A 211 2.68 3.04 -19.98
N VAL A 212 3.79 3.02 -19.25
CA VAL A 212 5.13 3.37 -19.78
C VAL A 212 6.10 2.22 -19.53
N GLU A 213 6.87 1.87 -20.56
CA GLU A 213 7.99 0.94 -20.39
C GLU A 213 9.24 1.70 -19.93
N SER A 214 9.60 1.48 -18.67
CA SER A 214 10.85 1.94 -18.06
C SER A 214 12.04 1.04 -18.46
N GLN A 215 13.25 1.58 -18.34
CA GLN A 215 14.49 0.80 -18.50
C GLN A 215 15.02 0.21 -17.18
N TYR A 216 14.32 0.45 -16.08
CA TYR A 216 14.76 0.06 -14.74
C TYR A 216 13.95 -1.12 -14.22
N ASP A 217 14.64 -2.04 -13.54
CA ASP A 217 13.98 -3.16 -12.87
C ASP A 217 13.03 -2.63 -11.78
N THR A 218 11.83 -3.21 -11.71
CA THR A 218 10.76 -2.82 -10.80
C THR A 218 10.29 -4.02 -9.97
N TYR A 219 10.17 -3.82 -8.66
CA TYR A 219 9.63 -4.78 -7.71
C TYR A 219 8.27 -4.27 -7.23
N GLN A 220 7.21 -5.03 -7.46
CA GLN A 220 5.86 -4.70 -7.02
C GLN A 220 5.43 -5.61 -5.88
N PHE A 221 5.08 -5.03 -4.74
CA PHE A 221 4.66 -5.72 -3.54
C PHE A 221 3.16 -5.48 -3.32
N ILE A 222 2.39 -6.55 -3.42
CA ILE A 222 0.94 -6.52 -3.42
C ILE A 222 0.45 -7.39 -2.26
N SER A 223 -0.26 -6.80 -1.30
CA SER A 223 -1.01 -7.62 -0.35
C SER A 223 -2.20 -8.25 -1.05
N ALA A 224 -2.42 -9.54 -0.82
CA ALA A 224 -3.64 -10.18 -1.26
C ALA A 224 -4.86 -9.42 -0.71
N TYR A 225 -5.83 -9.13 -1.59
CA TYR A 225 -7.07 -8.44 -1.25
C TYR A 225 -6.94 -6.99 -0.77
N ASP A 226 -5.81 -6.33 -1.01
CA ASP A 226 -5.70 -4.87 -0.82
C ASP A 226 -6.70 -4.12 -1.72
N SER A 227 -7.63 -3.34 -1.14
CA SER A 227 -8.57 -2.51 -1.92
C SER A 227 -7.93 -1.49 -2.85
N ILE A 228 -6.66 -1.13 -2.67
CA ILE A 228 -5.98 -0.15 -3.51
C ILE A 228 -5.20 -0.88 -4.60
N ALA A 229 -4.29 -1.78 -4.22
CA ALA A 229 -3.39 -2.41 -5.18
C ALA A 229 -3.93 -3.70 -5.81
N ASP A 230 -4.91 -4.38 -5.18
CA ASP A 230 -5.44 -5.69 -5.56
C ASP A 230 -6.97 -5.72 -5.58
N TRP A 231 -7.57 -4.86 -6.41
CA TRP A 231 -9.03 -4.72 -6.49
C TRP A 231 -9.69 -5.92 -7.21
N PRO A 232 -10.86 -6.42 -6.78
CA PRO A 232 -11.59 -7.48 -7.48
C PRO A 232 -11.93 -7.12 -8.93
N ASP A 233 -11.55 -7.97 -9.88
CA ASP A 233 -11.85 -7.79 -11.31
C ASP A 233 -13.30 -8.19 -11.68
N ARG A 234 -14.06 -8.74 -10.73
CA ARG A 234 -15.51 -9.00 -10.80
C ARG A 234 -16.24 -8.28 -9.68
N PRO A 235 -16.43 -6.95 -9.79
CA PRO A 235 -17.01 -6.14 -8.71
C PRO A 235 -18.49 -6.42 -8.44
N ASP A 236 -19.17 -7.24 -9.25
CA ASP A 236 -20.50 -7.77 -8.95
C ASP A 236 -20.48 -8.86 -7.87
N ASN A 237 -19.31 -9.42 -7.55
CA ASN A 237 -19.11 -10.27 -6.38
C ASN A 237 -18.94 -9.40 -5.12
N TRP A 238 -20.07 -9.12 -4.47
CA TRP A 238 -20.15 -8.21 -3.33
C TRP A 238 -19.33 -8.65 -2.10
N ILE A 239 -19.17 -9.96 -1.86
CA ILE A 239 -18.37 -10.44 -0.73
C ILE A 239 -16.87 -10.22 -0.97
N SER A 240 -16.43 -10.30 -2.23
CA SER A 240 -15.05 -9.97 -2.61
C SER A 240 -14.77 -8.48 -2.43
N VAL A 241 -15.73 -7.62 -2.80
CA VAL A 241 -15.65 -6.17 -2.58
C VAL A 241 -15.63 -5.85 -1.08
N ALA A 242 -16.49 -6.47 -0.28
CA ALA A 242 -16.49 -6.28 1.18
C ALA A 242 -15.16 -6.72 1.80
N ASN A 243 -14.61 -7.85 1.36
CA ASN A 243 -13.30 -8.32 1.80
C ASN A 243 -12.19 -7.36 1.41
N ALA A 244 -12.17 -6.88 0.16
CA ALA A 244 -11.17 -5.92 -0.28
C ALA A 244 -11.22 -4.62 0.55
N ILE A 245 -12.42 -4.09 0.83
CA ILE A 245 -12.59 -2.89 1.66
C ILE A 245 -12.00 -3.08 3.06
N VAL A 246 -12.20 -4.24 3.70
CA VAL A 246 -11.53 -4.53 4.97
C VAL A 246 -10.01 -4.67 4.77
N GLY A 247 -9.60 -5.20 3.62
CA GLY A 247 -8.22 -5.29 3.15
C GLY A 247 -7.47 -3.95 3.09
N LEU A 248 -8.18 -2.82 2.96
CA LEU A 248 -7.59 -1.49 3.11
C LEU A 248 -6.93 -1.31 4.47
N ALA A 249 -7.64 -1.69 5.53
CA ALA A 249 -7.24 -1.48 6.91
C ALA A 249 -6.22 -2.51 7.38
N THR A 250 -6.22 -3.71 6.78
CA THR A 250 -5.33 -4.80 7.16
C THR A 250 -4.05 -4.80 6.32
N GLY A 251 -4.14 -4.80 4.99
CA GLY A 251 -2.99 -5.12 4.16
C GLY A 251 -2.25 -3.94 3.52
N HIS A 252 -2.96 -2.85 3.19
CA HIS A 252 -2.44 -1.81 2.28
C HIS A 252 -1.12 -1.17 2.75
N THR A 253 -1.06 -0.82 4.03
CA THR A 253 0.16 -0.24 4.64
C THR A 253 1.10 -1.32 5.16
N ALA A 254 0.54 -2.39 5.74
CA ALA A 254 1.29 -3.48 6.36
C ALA A 254 2.25 -4.19 5.39
N VAL A 255 1.88 -4.28 4.11
CA VAL A 255 2.69 -4.89 3.06
C VAL A 255 4.12 -4.34 2.99
N ALA A 256 4.33 -3.07 3.34
CA ALA A 256 5.64 -2.41 3.35
C ALA A 256 6.60 -2.93 4.43
N PHE A 257 6.08 -3.62 5.45
CA PHE A 257 6.84 -4.13 6.60
C PHE A 257 6.94 -5.65 6.62
N THR A 258 6.55 -6.28 5.53
CA THR A 258 6.70 -7.72 5.32
C THR A 258 8.15 -8.06 4.97
N ASP A 259 8.46 -9.35 4.92
CA ASP A 259 9.78 -9.85 4.54
C ASP A 259 9.72 -10.97 3.48
N PRO A 260 10.84 -11.28 2.80
CA PRO A 260 10.87 -12.29 1.74
C PRO A 260 10.39 -13.70 2.12
N SER A 261 10.50 -14.09 3.39
CA SER A 261 10.11 -15.44 3.84
C SER A 261 8.59 -15.64 3.85
N MET A 262 7.82 -14.54 3.88
CA MET A 262 6.36 -14.54 3.84
C MET A 262 5.79 -14.77 2.43
N VAL A 263 6.64 -14.90 1.39
CA VAL A 263 6.18 -15.03 0.00
C VAL A 263 6.48 -16.43 -0.55
N PRO A 264 5.44 -17.25 -0.79
CA PRO A 264 5.60 -18.54 -1.45
C PRO A 264 6.19 -18.38 -2.87
N PRO A 265 7.06 -19.28 -3.34
CA PRO A 265 7.65 -19.17 -4.68
C PRO A 265 6.64 -19.04 -5.82
N GLN A 266 5.48 -19.72 -5.75
CA GLN A 266 4.43 -19.58 -6.77
C GLN A 266 3.76 -18.20 -6.82
N ASN A 267 3.93 -17.38 -5.80
CA ASN A 267 3.42 -16.02 -5.73
C ASN A 267 4.38 -14.97 -6.32
N ILE A 268 5.50 -15.42 -6.87
CA ILE A 268 6.50 -14.55 -7.50
C ILE A 268 6.38 -14.71 -9.02
N ARG A 269 6.06 -13.62 -9.71
CA ARG A 269 5.98 -13.59 -11.17
C ARG A 269 6.88 -12.49 -11.71
N THR A 270 7.67 -12.82 -12.73
CA THR A 270 8.54 -11.85 -13.40
C THR A 270 8.16 -11.73 -14.87
N THR A 271 8.01 -10.51 -15.35
CA THR A 271 7.87 -10.17 -16.76
C THR A 271 9.07 -9.34 -17.21
N VAL A 272 9.33 -9.31 -18.52
CA VAL A 272 10.40 -8.50 -19.12
C VAL A 272 9.78 -7.66 -20.23
N ASN A 273 10.02 -6.36 -20.22
CA ASN A 273 9.47 -5.43 -21.21
C ASN A 273 10.38 -5.33 -22.45
N SER A 274 9.97 -4.55 -23.46
CA SER A 274 10.74 -4.43 -24.72
C SER A 274 12.10 -3.75 -24.57
N ARG A 275 12.32 -3.05 -23.45
CA ARG A 275 13.58 -2.38 -23.09
C ARG A 275 14.51 -3.25 -22.24
N GLY A 276 14.11 -4.50 -21.96
CA GLY A 276 14.90 -5.48 -21.20
C GLY A 276 14.79 -5.35 -19.69
N ALA A 277 13.98 -4.41 -19.17
CA ALA A 277 13.75 -4.26 -17.74
C ALA A 277 12.77 -5.32 -17.23
N LYS A 278 13.03 -5.81 -16.01
CA LYS A 278 12.21 -6.81 -15.33
C LYS A 278 11.19 -6.14 -14.42
N THR A 279 9.97 -6.62 -14.43
CA THR A 279 9.00 -6.37 -13.36
C THR A 279 8.77 -7.64 -12.59
N THR A 280 9.16 -7.69 -11.32
CA THR A 280 8.91 -8.80 -10.42
C THR A 280 7.78 -8.44 -9.46
N THR A 281 6.64 -9.11 -9.59
CA THR A 281 5.49 -8.98 -8.70
C THR A 281 5.54 -10.05 -7.61
N PHE A 282 5.44 -9.62 -6.36
CA PHE A 282 5.25 -10.44 -5.17
C PHE A 282 3.81 -10.30 -4.69
N MET A 283 3.03 -11.37 -4.77
CA MET A 283 1.73 -11.45 -4.08
C MET A 283 1.97 -11.98 -2.66
N ILE A 284 1.71 -11.15 -1.66
CA ILE A 284 2.01 -11.47 -0.27
C ILE A 284 0.70 -11.97 0.39
N PRO A 285 0.63 -13.24 0.84
CA PRO A 285 -0.57 -13.78 1.49
C PRO A 285 -0.80 -13.15 2.86
N GLU A 286 -2.05 -12.87 3.21
CA GLU A 286 -2.44 -12.58 4.60
C GLU A 286 -2.58 -13.89 5.39
N GLU A 287 -2.42 -13.84 6.71
CA GLU A 287 -2.63 -15.02 7.58
C GLU A 287 -4.06 -15.55 7.50
N HIS A 288 -5.02 -14.63 7.47
CA HIS A 288 -6.45 -14.88 7.35
C HIS A 288 -7.06 -13.95 6.31
N LEU A 289 -8.26 -14.24 5.81
CA LEU A 289 -8.99 -13.26 4.99
C LEU A 289 -9.15 -11.94 5.75
N PRO A 290 -9.12 -10.78 5.08
CA PRO A 290 -9.48 -9.51 5.69
C PRO A 290 -10.82 -9.53 6.44
N LEU A 291 -11.86 -10.22 5.94
CA LEU A 291 -13.13 -10.38 6.68
C LEU A 291 -13.01 -11.21 7.97
N VAL A 292 -11.97 -12.03 8.10
CA VAL A 292 -11.76 -12.97 9.21
C VAL A 292 -10.83 -12.39 10.26
N LEU A 293 -9.81 -11.63 9.85
CA LEU A 293 -8.87 -10.94 10.74
C LEU A 293 -9.52 -10.20 11.93
N PRO A 294 -10.63 -9.45 11.77
CA PRO A 294 -11.35 -8.84 12.88
C PRO A 294 -11.66 -9.78 14.04
N PHE A 295 -12.01 -11.03 13.75
CA PHE A 295 -12.35 -12.02 14.77
C PHE A 295 -11.11 -12.51 15.51
N LYS A 296 -9.95 -12.59 14.84
CA LYS A 296 -8.65 -12.85 15.49
C LYS A 296 -8.40 -11.84 16.59
N TYR A 297 -8.59 -10.57 16.27
CA TYR A 297 -8.42 -9.44 17.17
C TYR A 297 -9.43 -9.36 18.30
N LEU A 298 -10.58 -10.02 18.13
CA LEU A 298 -11.57 -10.22 19.20
C LEU A 298 -11.31 -11.47 20.05
N GLY A 299 -10.21 -12.19 19.81
CA GLY A 299 -9.78 -13.35 20.59
C GLY A 299 -10.39 -14.68 20.16
N VAL A 300 -10.95 -14.78 18.95
CA VAL A 300 -11.37 -16.07 18.38
C VAL A 300 -10.15 -16.92 18.09
N ASP A 301 -10.21 -18.21 18.42
CA ASP A 301 -9.08 -19.12 18.29
C ASP A 301 -8.74 -19.45 16.83
N GLN A 302 -7.46 -19.74 16.58
CA GLN A 302 -6.92 -19.96 15.23
C GLN A 302 -7.62 -21.11 14.49
N GLU A 303 -8.00 -22.20 15.16
CA GLU A 303 -8.67 -23.33 14.51
C GLU A 303 -10.06 -22.94 13.99
N THR A 304 -10.80 -22.11 14.75
CA THR A 304 -12.07 -21.54 14.33
C THR A 304 -11.89 -20.57 13.15
N LEU A 305 -10.85 -19.73 13.17
CA LEU A 305 -10.57 -18.80 12.06
C LEU A 305 -10.22 -19.55 10.76
N ILE A 306 -9.38 -20.59 10.83
CA ILE A 306 -9.04 -21.44 9.69
C ILE A 306 -10.30 -22.07 9.06
N LYS A 307 -11.24 -22.53 9.90
CA LYS A 307 -12.52 -23.06 9.41
C LYS A 307 -13.36 -21.98 8.73
N LEU A 308 -13.36 -20.76 9.28
CA LEU A 308 -14.09 -19.64 8.70
C LEU A 308 -13.50 -19.23 7.35
N ASP A 309 -12.17 -19.16 7.23
CA ASP A 309 -11.50 -18.93 5.95
C ASP A 309 -11.86 -20.01 4.93
N ALA A 310 -11.81 -21.29 5.32
CA ALA A 310 -12.15 -22.40 4.42
C ALA A 310 -13.57 -22.28 3.85
N VAL A 311 -14.50 -21.70 4.61
CA VAL A 311 -15.87 -21.42 4.16
C VAL A 311 -15.95 -20.17 3.29
N LEU A 312 -15.34 -19.06 3.69
CA LEU A 312 -15.50 -17.76 3.02
C LEU A 312 -14.62 -17.59 1.79
N LYS A 313 -13.40 -18.16 1.80
CA LYS A 313 -12.38 -17.95 0.78
C LYS A 313 -12.85 -18.29 -0.64
N PRO A 314 -13.57 -19.40 -0.90
CA PRO A 314 -14.07 -19.66 -2.25
C PRO A 314 -15.03 -18.58 -2.79
N TYR A 315 -15.81 -17.94 -1.91
CA TYR A 315 -16.73 -16.88 -2.31
C TYR A 315 -16.01 -15.56 -2.58
N VAL A 316 -14.99 -15.24 -1.78
CA VAL A 316 -14.11 -14.08 -1.98
C VAL A 316 -13.23 -14.28 -3.23
N ASP A 317 -12.63 -15.45 -3.41
CA ASP A 317 -11.77 -15.74 -4.56
C ASP A 317 -12.53 -15.69 -5.88
N ALA A 318 -13.84 -15.99 -5.87
CA ALA A 318 -14.67 -15.92 -7.06
C ALA A 318 -14.75 -14.51 -7.67
N GLY A 319 -14.42 -13.45 -6.91
CA GLY A 319 -14.32 -12.07 -7.40
C GLY A 319 -13.04 -11.73 -8.17
N TYR A 320 -12.10 -12.68 -8.28
CA TYR A 320 -10.79 -12.46 -8.87
C TYR A 320 -10.45 -13.55 -9.89
N SER A 321 -10.29 -13.17 -11.15
CA SER A 321 -10.04 -14.10 -12.26
C SER A 321 -8.73 -14.90 -12.12
N ARG A 322 -7.76 -14.41 -11.34
CA ARG A 322 -6.52 -15.16 -11.02
C ARG A 322 -6.79 -16.53 -10.37
N HIS A 323 -7.95 -16.73 -9.75
CA HIS A 323 -8.33 -17.99 -9.09
C HIS A 323 -9.07 -18.97 -10.01
N ASP A 324 -9.40 -18.57 -11.26
CA ASP A 324 -10.11 -19.44 -12.21
C ASP A 324 -9.31 -20.67 -12.62
N ASN A 325 -7.97 -20.56 -12.61
CA ASN A 325 -7.07 -21.67 -12.87
C ASN A 325 -6.31 -22.04 -11.60
N PRO A 326 -6.74 -23.08 -10.86
CA PRO A 326 -6.09 -23.54 -9.65
C PRO A 326 -4.61 -23.90 -9.81
N LEU A 327 -4.16 -24.25 -11.02
CA LEU A 327 -2.75 -24.59 -11.29
C LEU A 327 -1.83 -23.38 -11.27
N THR A 328 -2.39 -22.17 -11.44
CA THR A 328 -1.63 -20.92 -11.49
C THR A 328 -2.04 -19.93 -10.41
N ALA A 329 -3.12 -20.20 -9.67
CA ALA A 329 -3.61 -19.32 -8.63
C ALA A 329 -2.55 -19.11 -7.53
N PRO A 330 -2.31 -17.86 -7.10
CA PRO A 330 -1.43 -17.61 -5.96
C PRO A 330 -2.09 -18.10 -4.67
N ILE A 331 -1.26 -18.39 -3.67
CA ILE A 331 -1.73 -18.50 -2.28
C ILE A 331 -2.02 -17.09 -1.78
N THR A 332 -3.23 -16.83 -1.33
CA THR A 332 -3.65 -15.49 -0.87
C THR A 332 -4.00 -15.44 0.61
N VAL A 333 -4.23 -16.61 1.21
CA VAL A 333 -4.40 -16.81 2.65
C VAL A 333 -3.51 -17.98 3.05
N ASP A 334 -2.65 -17.77 4.04
CA ASP A 334 -1.78 -18.80 4.60
C ASP A 334 -1.71 -18.63 6.13
N PRO A 335 -2.48 -19.43 6.91
CA PRO A 335 -2.52 -19.32 8.37
C PRO A 335 -1.21 -19.66 9.10
N VAL A 336 -0.16 -20.04 8.37
CA VAL A 336 1.15 -20.42 8.92
C VAL A 336 2.22 -19.42 8.53
N ASN A 337 2.29 -19.04 7.24
CA ASN A 337 3.36 -18.17 6.72
C ASN A 337 2.84 -16.82 6.19
N GLY A 338 1.52 -16.65 6.08
CA GLY A 338 0.90 -15.38 5.75
C GLY A 338 1.14 -14.39 6.89
N TYR A 339 1.28 -13.13 6.54
CA TYR A 339 1.61 -12.12 7.54
C TYR A 339 0.38 -11.69 8.33
N ASP A 340 0.59 -11.38 9.60
CA ASP A 340 -0.36 -10.64 10.42
C ASP A 340 -0.07 -9.14 10.29
N PRO A 341 -1.01 -8.33 9.76
CA PRO A 341 -0.92 -6.87 9.72
C PRO A 341 -0.46 -6.20 11.02
N ALA A 342 -1.03 -6.63 12.15
CA ALA A 342 -0.72 -6.09 13.47
C ALA A 342 0.72 -6.41 13.86
N GLU A 343 1.20 -7.63 13.58
CA GLU A 343 2.55 -8.06 13.94
C GLU A 343 3.62 -7.39 13.08
N VAL A 344 3.42 -7.30 11.76
CA VAL A 344 4.44 -6.70 10.86
C VAL A 344 4.53 -5.19 11.02
N THR A 345 3.43 -4.53 11.39
CA THR A 345 3.44 -3.09 11.70
C THR A 345 3.91 -2.80 13.11
N ALA A 346 3.86 -3.78 14.03
CA ALA A 346 4.23 -3.58 15.43
C ALA A 346 5.62 -2.96 15.60
N PRO A 347 6.72 -3.39 14.96
CA PRO A 347 8.02 -2.75 15.13
C PRO A 347 8.03 -1.28 14.72
N ALA A 348 7.32 -0.91 13.64
CA ALA A 348 7.18 0.48 13.22
C ALA A 348 6.38 1.29 14.24
N THR A 349 5.28 0.72 14.74
CA THR A 349 4.46 1.29 15.82
C THR A 349 5.24 1.38 17.15
N GLN A 350 6.08 0.41 17.48
CA GLN A 350 6.87 0.39 18.70
C GLN A 350 7.99 1.42 18.64
N ALA A 351 8.66 1.58 17.50
CA ALA A 351 9.65 2.64 17.31
C ALA A 351 9.02 4.04 17.31
N ALA A 352 7.79 4.13 16.81
CA ALA A 352 6.98 5.34 16.82
C ALA A 352 6.52 5.75 18.22
N PHE A 353 6.13 4.79 19.06
CA PHE A 353 5.39 5.04 20.30
C PHE A 353 6.02 4.45 21.58
N GLY A 354 7.21 3.88 21.50
CA GLY A 354 7.92 3.30 22.65
C GLY A 354 7.24 2.06 23.24
N GLY A 355 6.73 1.15 22.40
CA GLY A 355 6.23 -0.16 22.86
C GLY A 355 4.78 -0.23 23.36
N GLY A 356 4.11 0.91 23.60
CA GLY A 356 2.86 0.96 24.37
C GLY A 356 1.53 0.98 23.59
N ALA A 357 1.55 0.97 22.26
CA ALA A 357 0.33 0.90 21.46
C ALA A 357 0.10 -0.53 20.97
N ASP A 358 -0.96 -1.17 21.46
CA ASP A 358 -1.40 -2.47 20.95
C ASP A 358 -1.95 -2.29 19.52
N PRO A 359 -1.31 -2.89 18.50
CA PRO A 359 -1.71 -2.72 17.10
C PRO A 359 -3.15 -3.21 16.86
N VAL A 360 -3.60 -4.18 17.67
CA VAL A 360 -4.96 -4.72 17.65
C VAL A 360 -5.98 -3.64 18.02
N SER A 361 -5.71 -2.82 19.02
CA SER A 361 -6.56 -1.70 19.45
C SER A 361 -6.68 -0.59 18.40
N GLN A 362 -5.63 -0.35 17.61
CA GLN A 362 -5.68 0.63 16.51
C GLN A 362 -6.56 0.14 15.37
N LEU A 363 -6.42 -1.13 14.98
CA LEU A 363 -7.26 -1.74 13.96
C LEU A 363 -8.72 -1.87 14.41
N LEU A 364 -8.96 -2.27 15.67
CA LEU A 364 -10.29 -2.33 16.25
C LEU A 364 -10.94 -0.95 16.32
N ALA A 365 -10.19 0.12 16.65
CA ALA A 365 -10.71 1.48 16.55
C ALA A 365 -11.12 1.83 15.10
N GLY A 366 -10.39 1.32 14.11
CA GLY A 366 -10.66 1.43 12.66
C GLY A 366 -12.01 0.89 12.30
N MET A 367 -12.18 -0.36 12.69
CA MET A 367 -13.42 -1.09 12.48
C MET A 367 -14.60 -0.48 13.24
N GLN A 368 -14.39 -0.08 14.50
CA GLN A 368 -15.42 0.51 15.34
C GLN A 368 -15.89 1.85 14.76
N TYR A 369 -15.00 2.66 14.20
CA TYR A 369 -15.34 3.90 13.53
C TYR A 369 -16.22 3.66 12.29
N VAL A 370 -15.86 2.68 11.45
CA VAL A 370 -16.64 2.32 10.26
C VAL A 370 -18.03 1.77 10.63
N LEU A 371 -18.11 0.92 11.66
CA LEU A 371 -19.38 0.36 12.14
C LEU A 371 -20.30 1.42 12.76
N ASN A 372 -19.73 2.43 13.43
CA ASN A 372 -20.49 3.49 14.08
C ASN A 372 -20.87 4.64 13.13
N ASN A 373 -20.30 4.70 11.93
CA ASN A 373 -20.59 5.71 10.91
C ASN A 373 -21.00 5.06 9.59
N PRO A 374 -22.10 4.27 9.56
CA PRO A 374 -22.57 3.69 8.31
C PRO A 374 -22.91 4.80 7.30
N PRO A 375 -22.67 4.60 6.00
CA PRO A 375 -23.01 5.59 4.99
C PRO A 375 -24.51 5.90 5.06
N GLN A 376 -24.85 7.17 5.28
CA GLN A 376 -26.23 7.63 5.16
C GLN A 376 -26.59 7.63 3.68
N GLY A 377 -27.59 6.83 3.31
CA GLY A 377 -28.00 6.58 1.93
C GLY A 377 -28.75 7.72 1.25
#